data_AF-A0A1Q7AUT6-F1
#
_entry.id   AF-A0A1Q7AUT6-F1
#
_cell.length_a   1.000
_cell.length_b   1.000
_cell.length_c   1.000
_cell.angle_alpha   90.00
_cell.angle_beta   90.00
_cell.angle_gamma   90.00
#
_symmetry.space_group_name_H-M   'P 1'
#
loop_
_entity.id
_entity.type
_entity.pdbx_description
1 polymer ?
#
loop_
_entity_poly.entity_id
_entity_poly.type
_entity_poly.pdbx_seq_one_letter_code
_entity_poly.pdbx_strand_id
1 'polypeptide(L)'
;MRRNALRALAAPVAAVAVAVPVTATGPAWTAALVTGGHLRTGAAVSLAVALLILARGLAGGRCLAHRLLLGLVPVWLVASAGTGPLVSRSARWLLGLAVLGALLALRHDVPARPHPRRLRTASQVAGAGLAVAVAHAGWLAAVTADSPVTSVRVALAPFGTGLVAAGAAIVALAVALAPAPPPPPASAAERAWVAALVAHPDADSLAPFATRTDRTYAVSPDGRAAIGYRVLGGTALAGGDPVGDRTAAAAAIAAFLDTCARNGWRPAVLGASDPAARRWRAQGVGHGVVIGDEAILDVASFSLASRRMRNVRQAVRRTHNAGLTVHIGPPDPTRTAALEPVLRDWLRGHPERGFAMNLDRLLAPRPDCVVAVAADRHGVPQAFARFATCAAGRVLTLDVAPRRADAPNGVVERLIVDVLEYGRTRGVAELSLNFAGFRRVYAGTGPAARAAAGLAHLFDTWIELGPLYRFTAKPPDPHAYTWGGYASSGSRPDADRPPSTGTTAPEMKLAASVRPRQRGRVQLDRDHPVRAGEEPLDDRPADPPAAARHDVAAQSRLTSCRSQPLPSGSVNVANEL
;
A
#
# COMPACT_ATOMS: atom_id res chain seq x y z
N MET A 1 -19.24 -3.17 -15.12
CA MET A 1 -20.62 -3.71 -15.12
C MET A 1 -20.83 -4.81 -14.07
N ARG A 2 -20.22 -6.01 -14.19
CA ARG A 2 -20.44 -7.19 -13.31
C ARG A 2 -20.55 -6.92 -11.79
N ARG A 3 -19.63 -6.16 -11.18
CA ARG A 3 -19.68 -5.77 -9.75
C ARG A 3 -20.94 -4.97 -9.36
N ASN A 4 -21.55 -4.23 -10.28
CA ASN A 4 -22.77 -3.47 -10.00
C ASN A 4 -23.99 -4.40 -9.97
N ALA A 5 -24.04 -5.43 -10.82
CA ALA A 5 -25.12 -6.43 -10.80
C ALA A 5 -25.14 -7.21 -9.48
N LEU A 6 -23.98 -7.65 -8.98
CA LEU A 6 -23.88 -8.30 -7.66
C LEU A 6 -24.31 -7.38 -6.49
N ARG A 7 -24.00 -6.08 -6.57
CA ARG A 7 -24.46 -5.09 -5.57
C ARG A 7 -25.97 -4.86 -5.67
N ALA A 8 -26.51 -4.78 -6.87
CA ALA A 8 -27.95 -4.66 -7.12
C ALA A 8 -28.71 -5.89 -6.59
N LEU A 9 -28.18 -7.11 -6.75
CA LEU A 9 -28.79 -8.33 -6.19
C LEU A 9 -28.59 -8.47 -4.68
N ALA A 10 -27.54 -7.89 -4.10
CA ALA A 10 -27.35 -7.85 -2.65
C ALA A 10 -28.30 -6.86 -1.94
N ALA A 11 -28.74 -5.80 -2.61
CA ALA A 11 -29.67 -4.81 -2.06
C ALA A 11 -31.01 -5.40 -1.59
N PRO A 12 -31.77 -6.22 -2.37
CA PRO A 12 -33.00 -6.84 -1.89
C PRO A 12 -32.76 -7.84 -0.76
N VAL A 13 -31.64 -8.57 -0.76
CA VAL A 13 -31.28 -9.48 0.36
C VAL A 13 -31.06 -8.68 1.65
N ALA A 14 -30.41 -7.51 1.57
CA ALA A 14 -30.27 -6.61 2.72
C ALA A 14 -31.60 -5.97 3.13
N ALA A 15 -32.48 -5.61 2.19
CA ALA A 15 -33.80 -5.07 2.48
C ALA A 15 -34.70 -6.11 3.21
N VAL A 16 -34.69 -7.37 2.75
CA VAL A 16 -35.33 -8.49 3.45
C VAL A 16 -34.76 -8.64 4.85
N ALA A 17 -33.44 -8.58 5.02
CA ALA A 17 -32.80 -8.66 6.33
C ALA A 17 -33.25 -7.56 7.29
N VAL A 18 -33.47 -6.33 6.82
CA VAL A 18 -34.01 -5.21 7.61
C VAL A 18 -35.51 -5.40 7.93
N ALA A 19 -36.27 -6.05 7.04
CA ALA A 19 -37.69 -6.33 7.25
C ALA A 19 -37.95 -7.49 8.24
N VAL A 20 -37.07 -8.50 8.32
CA VAL A 20 -37.26 -9.68 9.18
C VAL A 20 -37.56 -9.33 10.65
N PRO A 21 -36.81 -8.44 11.34
CA PRO A 21 -37.13 -8.08 12.73
C PRO A 21 -38.50 -7.39 12.89
N VAL A 22 -38.90 -6.58 11.90
CA VAL A 22 -40.22 -5.91 11.89
C VAL A 22 -41.35 -6.95 11.84
N THR A 23 -41.15 -8.10 11.20
CA THR A 23 -42.17 -9.17 11.18
C THR A 23 -42.33 -9.94 12.50
N ALA A 24 -41.40 -9.79 13.44
CA ALA A 24 -41.54 -10.36 14.78
C ALA A 24 -42.50 -9.55 15.68
N THR A 25 -42.74 -8.28 15.37
CA THR A 25 -43.60 -7.35 16.14
C THR A 25 -44.73 -6.72 15.33
N GLY A 26 -44.69 -6.82 14.00
CA GLY A 26 -45.68 -6.25 13.08
C GLY A 26 -46.87 -7.16 12.77
N PRO A 27 -47.81 -6.70 11.93
CA PRO A 27 -49.04 -7.43 11.60
C PRO A 27 -48.76 -8.77 10.90
N ALA A 28 -49.59 -9.79 11.14
CA ALA A 28 -49.38 -11.16 10.66
C ALA A 28 -49.17 -11.31 9.14
N TRP A 29 -49.73 -10.41 8.31
CA TRP A 29 -49.51 -10.41 6.87
C TRP A 29 -48.05 -10.08 6.48
N THR A 30 -47.34 -9.29 7.29
CA THR A 30 -45.90 -8.99 7.06
C THR A 30 -45.04 -10.23 7.28
N ALA A 31 -45.29 -10.96 8.38
CA ALA A 31 -44.62 -12.21 8.71
C ALA A 31 -44.94 -13.31 7.69
N ALA A 32 -46.20 -13.42 7.26
CA ALA A 32 -46.57 -14.32 6.17
C ALA A 32 -45.77 -14.02 4.89
N LEU A 33 -45.53 -12.75 4.56
CA LEU A 33 -44.87 -12.34 3.31
C LEU A 33 -43.34 -12.46 3.33
N VAL A 34 -42.67 -12.20 4.46
CA VAL A 34 -41.19 -12.20 4.55
C VAL A 34 -40.63 -13.52 5.09
N THR A 35 -41.19 -14.04 6.18
CA THR A 35 -40.65 -15.20 6.92
C THR A 35 -41.52 -16.45 6.80
N GLY A 36 -42.72 -16.32 6.25
CA GLY A 36 -43.73 -17.38 6.19
C GLY A 36 -44.53 -17.56 7.48
N GLY A 37 -44.32 -16.73 8.51
CA GLY A 37 -44.93 -16.83 9.83
C GLY A 37 -44.12 -16.09 10.90
N HIS A 38 -44.67 -15.88 12.09
CA HIS A 38 -43.97 -15.12 13.14
C HIS A 38 -42.76 -15.90 13.67
N LEU A 39 -41.60 -15.23 13.66
CA LEU A 39 -40.38 -15.70 14.32
C LEU A 39 -40.30 -15.11 15.73
N ARG A 40 -39.73 -15.87 16.68
CA ARG A 40 -39.29 -15.32 17.98
C ARG A 40 -38.25 -14.22 17.73
N THR A 41 -38.32 -13.11 18.46
CA THR A 41 -37.50 -11.90 18.23
C THR A 41 -36.00 -12.18 18.10
N GLY A 42 -35.43 -13.03 18.97
CA GLY A 42 -34.01 -13.40 18.89
C GLY A 42 -33.64 -14.19 17.62
N ALA A 43 -34.52 -15.06 17.14
CA ALA A 43 -34.33 -15.78 15.89
C ALA A 43 -34.47 -14.85 14.66
N ALA A 44 -35.41 -13.90 14.70
CA ALA A 44 -35.56 -12.87 13.67
C ALA A 44 -34.30 -11.99 13.56
N VAL A 45 -33.76 -11.51 14.69
CA VAL A 45 -32.51 -10.73 14.73
C VAL A 45 -31.32 -11.55 14.22
N SER A 46 -31.20 -12.82 14.64
CA SER A 46 -30.10 -13.69 14.18
C SER A 46 -30.14 -13.96 12.68
N LEU A 47 -31.35 -14.21 12.13
CA LEU A 47 -31.57 -14.37 10.70
C LEU A 47 -31.25 -13.09 9.92
N ALA A 48 -31.68 -11.93 10.43
CA ALA A 48 -31.35 -10.62 9.85
C ALA A 48 -29.82 -10.40 9.77
N VAL A 49 -29.09 -10.66 10.85
CA VAL A 49 -27.62 -10.54 10.86
C VAL A 49 -26.97 -11.51 9.86
N ALA A 50 -27.42 -12.77 9.80
CA ALA A 50 -26.92 -13.74 8.84
C ALA A 50 -27.19 -13.32 7.38
N LEU A 51 -28.38 -12.80 7.07
CA LEU A 51 -28.73 -12.29 5.74
C LEU A 51 -27.93 -11.04 5.37
N LEU A 52 -27.66 -10.12 6.31
CA LEU A 52 -26.76 -8.97 6.07
C LEU A 52 -25.32 -9.42 5.76
N ILE A 53 -24.82 -10.45 6.46
CA ILE A 53 -23.50 -11.04 6.19
C ILE A 53 -23.47 -11.70 4.80
N LEU A 54 -24.52 -12.42 4.42
CA LEU A 54 -24.68 -13.02 3.08
C LEU A 54 -24.78 -11.96 1.98
N ALA A 55 -25.58 -10.91 2.16
CA ALA A 55 -25.71 -9.78 1.25
C ALA A 55 -24.36 -9.07 1.04
N ARG A 56 -23.64 -8.77 2.14
CA ARG A 56 -22.28 -8.21 2.08
C ARG A 56 -21.29 -9.16 1.40
N GLY A 57 -21.47 -10.47 1.56
CA GLY A 57 -20.68 -11.49 0.86
C GLY A 57 -20.95 -11.52 -0.65
N LEU A 58 -22.21 -11.47 -1.06
CA LEU A 58 -22.63 -11.43 -2.46
C LEU A 58 -22.14 -10.14 -3.15
N ALA A 59 -22.34 -8.98 -2.51
CA ALA A 59 -21.80 -7.69 -2.98
C ALA A 59 -20.26 -7.67 -3.07
N GLY A 60 -19.59 -8.51 -2.27
CA GLY A 60 -18.14 -8.74 -2.31
C GLY A 60 -17.69 -9.81 -3.31
N GLY A 61 -18.61 -10.44 -4.06
CA GLY A 61 -18.30 -11.48 -5.04
C GLY A 61 -17.87 -12.82 -4.44
N ARG A 62 -18.40 -13.20 -3.27
CA ARG A 62 -18.02 -14.43 -2.54
C ARG A 62 -18.85 -15.63 -2.96
N CYS A 63 -18.18 -16.65 -3.53
CA CYS A 63 -18.81 -17.83 -4.09
C CYS A 63 -19.58 -18.64 -3.03
N LEU A 64 -19.09 -18.67 -1.78
CA LEU A 64 -19.81 -19.32 -0.68
C LEU A 64 -21.12 -18.61 -0.34
N ALA A 65 -21.14 -17.27 -0.23
CA ALA A 65 -22.38 -16.53 0.06
C ALA A 65 -23.42 -16.74 -1.05
N HIS A 66 -22.95 -16.74 -2.29
CA HIS A 66 -23.77 -17.03 -3.45
C HIS A 66 -24.39 -18.45 -3.39
N ARG A 67 -23.58 -19.49 -3.13
CA ARG A 67 -24.06 -20.89 -2.99
C ARG A 67 -25.02 -21.07 -1.82
N LEU A 68 -24.74 -20.42 -0.68
CA LEU A 68 -25.62 -20.46 0.49
C LEU A 68 -26.99 -19.82 0.17
N LEU A 69 -27.01 -18.65 -0.49
CA LEU A 69 -28.27 -18.04 -0.94
C LEU A 69 -29.01 -18.91 -1.97
N LEU A 70 -28.28 -19.54 -2.90
CA LEU A 70 -28.84 -20.46 -3.90
C LEU A 70 -29.52 -21.69 -3.26
N GLY A 71 -29.03 -22.17 -2.11
CA GLY A 71 -29.69 -23.24 -1.33
C GLY A 71 -30.79 -22.73 -0.39
N LEU A 72 -30.62 -21.55 0.22
CA LEU A 72 -31.58 -20.99 1.18
C LEU A 72 -32.89 -20.54 0.51
N VAL A 73 -32.87 -19.98 -0.70
CA VAL A 73 -34.08 -19.49 -1.38
C VAL A 73 -35.08 -20.63 -1.69
N PRO A 74 -34.67 -21.78 -2.27
CA PRO A 74 -35.58 -22.93 -2.43
C PRO A 74 -36.12 -23.47 -1.11
N VAL A 75 -35.28 -23.58 -0.07
CA VAL A 75 -35.72 -24.05 1.26
C VAL A 75 -36.78 -23.12 1.85
N TRP A 76 -36.59 -21.80 1.74
CA TRP A 76 -37.57 -20.80 2.16
C TRP A 76 -38.88 -20.89 1.35
N LEU A 77 -38.82 -21.09 0.03
CA LEU A 77 -40.01 -21.28 -0.81
C LEU A 77 -40.81 -22.53 -0.41
N VAL A 78 -40.14 -23.65 -0.17
CA VAL A 78 -40.80 -24.89 0.28
C VAL A 78 -41.40 -24.73 1.68
N ALA A 79 -40.63 -24.20 2.65
CA ALA A 79 -41.10 -24.00 4.02
C ALA A 79 -42.28 -23.00 4.12
N SER A 80 -42.38 -22.05 3.19
CA SER A 80 -43.44 -21.05 3.16
C SER A 80 -44.66 -21.44 2.30
N ALA A 81 -44.60 -22.54 1.55
CA ALA A 81 -45.59 -22.90 0.53
C ALA A 81 -47.05 -22.92 1.04
N GLY A 82 -47.27 -23.42 2.27
CA GLY A 82 -48.61 -23.52 2.88
C GLY A 82 -49.10 -22.28 3.63
N THR A 83 -48.27 -21.25 3.84
CA THR A 83 -48.58 -20.19 4.81
C THR A 83 -49.13 -18.91 4.19
N GLY A 84 -50.09 -18.27 4.87
CA GLY A 84 -50.68 -16.98 4.48
C GLY A 84 -51.76 -17.04 3.38
N PRO A 85 -52.39 -15.89 3.06
CA PRO A 85 -53.37 -15.76 1.97
C PRO A 85 -52.81 -16.10 0.59
N LEU A 86 -53.67 -16.56 -0.33
CA LEU A 86 -53.27 -17.00 -1.68
C LEU A 86 -52.43 -15.95 -2.43
N VAL A 87 -52.84 -14.67 -2.39
CA VAL A 87 -52.13 -13.54 -3.02
C VAL A 87 -50.69 -13.42 -2.49
N SER A 88 -50.47 -13.56 -1.18
CA SER A 88 -49.12 -13.54 -0.61
C SER A 88 -48.29 -14.79 -0.94
N ARG A 89 -48.94 -15.94 -1.21
CA ARG A 89 -48.23 -17.13 -1.71
C ARG A 89 -47.69 -16.87 -3.11
N SER A 90 -48.55 -16.46 -4.04
CA SER A 90 -48.16 -16.18 -5.43
C SER A 90 -47.05 -15.13 -5.52
N ALA A 91 -47.16 -14.03 -4.74
CA ALA A 91 -46.15 -12.99 -4.69
C ALA A 91 -44.77 -13.50 -4.19
N ARG A 92 -44.74 -14.33 -3.13
CA ARG A 92 -43.48 -14.93 -2.62
C ARG A 92 -42.86 -15.90 -3.62
N TRP A 93 -43.65 -16.73 -4.29
CA TRP A 93 -43.15 -17.65 -5.32
C TRP A 93 -42.55 -16.90 -6.51
N LEU A 94 -43.23 -15.87 -7.03
CA LEU A 94 -42.70 -15.02 -8.10
C LEU A 94 -41.40 -14.34 -7.68
N LEU A 95 -41.34 -13.74 -6.48
CA LEU A 95 -40.15 -13.08 -5.95
C LEU A 95 -38.98 -14.07 -5.76
N GLY A 96 -39.24 -15.22 -5.13
CA GLY A 96 -38.22 -16.23 -4.87
C GLY A 96 -37.67 -16.86 -6.15
N LEU A 97 -38.52 -17.14 -7.15
CA LEU A 97 -38.09 -17.61 -8.46
C LEU A 97 -37.29 -16.55 -9.22
N ALA A 98 -37.67 -15.27 -9.14
CA ALA A 98 -36.91 -14.17 -9.73
C ALA A 98 -35.52 -14.01 -9.08
N VAL A 99 -35.43 -14.08 -7.75
CA VAL A 99 -34.15 -14.05 -7.02
C VAL A 99 -33.31 -15.28 -7.36
N LEU A 100 -33.91 -16.47 -7.44
CA LEU A 100 -33.22 -17.71 -7.81
C LEU A 100 -32.67 -17.65 -9.24
N GLY A 101 -33.47 -17.15 -10.21
CA GLY A 101 -33.04 -16.92 -11.58
C GLY A 101 -31.90 -15.90 -11.68
N ALA A 102 -31.98 -14.79 -10.94
CA ALA A 102 -30.92 -13.79 -10.88
C ALA A 102 -29.62 -14.33 -10.24
N LEU A 103 -29.72 -15.19 -9.21
CA LEU A 103 -28.57 -15.92 -8.68
C LEU A 103 -27.98 -16.83 -9.77
N LEU A 104 -28.77 -17.70 -10.40
CA LEU A 104 -28.30 -18.62 -11.44
C LEU A 104 -27.61 -17.88 -12.61
N ALA A 105 -28.15 -16.73 -13.03
CA ALA A 105 -27.54 -15.89 -14.07
C ALA A 105 -26.16 -15.34 -13.66
N LEU A 106 -25.98 -14.95 -12.39
CA LEU A 106 -24.72 -14.41 -11.88
C LEU A 106 -23.70 -15.48 -11.43
N ARG A 107 -23.98 -16.78 -11.58
CA ARG A 107 -23.14 -17.88 -11.05
C ARG A 107 -21.65 -17.83 -11.47
N HIS A 108 -21.34 -17.26 -12.63
CA HIS A 108 -19.97 -17.12 -13.15
C HIS A 108 -19.27 -15.80 -12.75
N ASP A 109 -20.01 -14.83 -12.21
CA ASP A 109 -19.49 -13.51 -11.83
C ASP A 109 -19.00 -13.43 -10.38
N VAL A 110 -18.86 -14.58 -9.71
CA VAL A 110 -18.55 -14.69 -8.28
C VAL A 110 -17.15 -15.27 -8.03
N PRO A 111 -16.06 -14.49 -8.27
CA PRO A 111 -14.70 -15.02 -8.34
C PRO A 111 -14.09 -15.41 -6.99
N ALA A 112 -14.53 -14.83 -5.87
CA ALA A 112 -13.87 -15.02 -4.59
C ALA A 112 -14.18 -16.41 -4.01
N ARG A 113 -13.19 -17.29 -4.02
CA ARG A 113 -13.30 -18.67 -3.56
C ARG A 113 -13.17 -18.75 -2.04
N PRO A 114 -13.93 -19.61 -1.34
CA PRO A 114 -13.74 -19.80 0.10
C PRO A 114 -12.37 -20.45 0.36
N HIS A 115 -11.61 -19.90 1.31
CA HIS A 115 -10.27 -20.40 1.62
C HIS A 115 -10.35 -21.57 2.62
N PRO A 116 -9.64 -22.71 2.40
CA PRO A 116 -9.80 -23.92 3.23
C PRO A 116 -9.50 -23.67 4.71
N ARG A 117 -8.48 -22.87 5.04
CA ARG A 117 -8.22 -22.46 6.44
C ARG A 117 -9.42 -21.73 7.08
N ARG A 118 -10.12 -20.86 6.34
CA ARG A 118 -11.31 -20.14 6.84
C ARG A 118 -12.48 -21.09 7.06
N LEU A 119 -12.70 -22.05 6.15
CA LEU A 119 -13.72 -23.09 6.31
C LEU A 119 -13.45 -23.97 7.53
N ARG A 120 -12.20 -24.38 7.75
CA ARG A 120 -11.80 -25.17 8.94
C ARG A 120 -12.02 -24.39 10.25
N THR A 121 -11.63 -23.11 10.31
CA THR A 121 -11.90 -22.28 11.49
C THR A 121 -13.40 -22.08 11.70
N ALA A 122 -14.17 -21.88 10.63
CA ALA A 122 -15.63 -21.74 10.71
C ALA A 122 -16.30 -23.04 11.22
N SER A 123 -15.90 -24.21 10.74
CA SER A 123 -16.44 -25.49 11.24
C SER A 123 -16.03 -25.77 12.69
N GLN A 124 -14.83 -25.37 13.10
CA GLN A 124 -14.40 -25.43 14.50
C GLN A 124 -15.25 -24.52 15.40
N VAL A 125 -15.49 -23.27 14.99
CA VAL A 125 -16.36 -22.32 15.74
C VAL A 125 -17.80 -22.83 15.81
N ALA A 126 -18.36 -23.31 14.70
CA ALA A 126 -19.71 -23.87 14.66
C ALA A 126 -19.83 -25.14 15.54
N GLY A 127 -18.85 -26.05 15.47
CA GLY A 127 -18.82 -27.26 16.28
C GLY A 127 -18.67 -26.99 17.78
N ALA A 128 -17.79 -26.06 18.16
CA ALA A 128 -17.63 -25.64 19.54
C ALA A 128 -18.90 -24.96 20.09
N GLY A 129 -19.52 -24.05 19.32
CA GLY A 129 -20.79 -23.42 19.69
C GLY A 129 -21.94 -24.40 19.82
N LEU A 130 -22.01 -25.40 18.92
CA LEU A 130 -22.99 -26.50 19.01
C LEU A 130 -22.75 -27.36 20.26
N ALA A 131 -21.50 -27.73 20.56
CA ALA A 131 -21.16 -28.51 21.74
C ALA A 131 -21.53 -27.77 23.04
N VAL A 132 -21.23 -26.46 23.13
CA VAL A 132 -21.65 -25.63 24.28
C VAL A 132 -23.18 -25.54 24.37
N ALA A 133 -23.88 -25.37 23.25
CA ALA A 133 -25.35 -25.33 23.25
C ALA A 133 -25.98 -26.67 23.67
N VAL A 134 -25.43 -27.80 23.22
CA VAL A 134 -25.88 -29.15 23.62
C VAL A 134 -25.58 -29.41 25.10
N ALA A 135 -24.38 -29.08 25.58
CA ALA A 135 -24.02 -29.23 26.98
C ALA A 135 -24.90 -28.37 27.90
N HIS A 136 -25.18 -27.11 27.52
CA HIS A 136 -26.09 -26.23 28.25
C HIS A 136 -27.54 -26.77 28.21
N ALA A 137 -28.01 -27.28 27.08
CA ALA A 137 -29.34 -27.91 26.98
C ALA A 137 -29.46 -29.18 27.84
N GLY A 138 -28.43 -30.03 27.87
CA GLY A 138 -28.39 -31.22 28.72
C GLY A 138 -28.34 -30.89 30.21
N TRP A 139 -27.54 -29.90 30.60
CA TRP A 139 -27.51 -29.37 31.97
C TRP A 139 -28.88 -28.84 32.40
N LEU A 140 -29.57 -28.10 31.51
CA LEU A 140 -30.93 -27.63 31.79
C LEU A 140 -31.91 -28.78 31.97
N ALA A 141 -31.89 -29.77 31.08
CA ALA A 141 -32.77 -30.94 31.17
C ALA A 141 -32.60 -31.66 32.51
N ALA A 142 -31.35 -31.87 32.95
CA ALA A 142 -31.03 -32.47 34.26
C ALA A 142 -31.57 -31.61 35.42
N VAL A 143 -31.26 -30.31 35.45
CA VAL A 143 -31.72 -29.40 36.53
C VAL A 143 -33.26 -29.30 36.58
N THR A 144 -33.95 -29.40 35.43
CA THR A 144 -35.42 -29.43 35.40
C THR A 144 -36.04 -30.77 35.78
N ALA A 145 -35.29 -31.87 35.74
CA ALA A 145 -35.78 -33.19 36.15
C ALA A 145 -35.79 -33.34 37.68
N ASP A 146 -34.78 -32.80 38.36
CA ASP A 146 -34.59 -32.98 39.81
C ASP A 146 -35.38 -31.99 40.70
N SER A 147 -35.96 -30.92 40.13
CA SER A 147 -36.72 -29.95 40.94
C SER A 147 -37.77 -29.15 40.15
N PRO A 148 -39.05 -29.10 40.58
CA PRO A 148 -40.11 -28.34 39.91
C PRO A 148 -40.05 -26.82 40.19
N VAL A 149 -38.90 -26.29 40.60
CA VAL A 149 -38.75 -24.87 40.96
C VAL A 149 -38.70 -24.01 39.70
N THR A 150 -39.82 -23.35 39.41
CA THR A 150 -40.04 -22.42 38.29
C THR A 150 -39.22 -21.12 38.42
N SER A 151 -37.91 -21.24 38.50
CA SER A 151 -37.01 -20.10 38.61
C SER A 151 -36.88 -19.35 37.28
N VAL A 152 -36.74 -18.01 37.36
CA VAL A 152 -36.52 -17.14 36.19
C VAL A 152 -35.32 -17.60 35.34
N ARG A 153 -34.33 -18.25 35.98
CA ARG A 153 -33.18 -18.85 35.29
C ARG A 153 -33.60 -19.97 34.33
N VAL A 154 -34.46 -20.89 34.75
CA VAL A 154 -34.99 -21.96 33.88
C VAL A 154 -35.84 -21.39 32.74
N ALA A 155 -36.67 -20.38 33.02
CA ALA A 155 -37.48 -19.72 31.99
C ALA A 155 -36.65 -18.98 30.92
N LEU A 156 -35.52 -18.37 31.31
CA LEU A 156 -34.63 -17.65 30.40
C LEU A 156 -33.59 -18.55 29.71
N ALA A 157 -33.30 -19.74 30.23
CA ALA A 157 -32.20 -20.54 29.73
C ALA A 157 -32.33 -21.07 28.28
N PRO A 158 -33.54 -21.39 27.74
CA PRO A 158 -33.71 -21.67 26.31
C PRO A 158 -33.28 -20.51 25.40
N PHE A 159 -33.39 -19.27 25.88
CA PHE A 159 -32.89 -18.08 25.17
C PHE A 159 -31.36 -18.03 25.20
N GLY A 160 -30.74 -18.41 26.33
CA GLY A 160 -29.28 -18.56 26.44
C GLY A 160 -28.71 -19.58 25.45
N THR A 161 -29.26 -20.80 25.41
CA THR A 161 -28.85 -21.85 24.47
C THR A 161 -28.98 -21.38 23.02
N GLY A 162 -30.14 -20.81 22.66
CA GLY A 162 -30.40 -20.32 21.31
C GLY A 162 -29.47 -19.18 20.89
N LEU A 163 -29.17 -18.26 21.81
CA LEU A 163 -28.28 -17.13 21.55
C LEU A 163 -26.83 -17.58 21.35
N VAL A 164 -26.33 -18.54 22.12
CA VAL A 164 -24.98 -19.11 21.96
C VAL A 164 -24.87 -19.85 20.61
N ALA A 165 -25.83 -20.70 20.28
CA ALA A 165 -25.85 -21.43 19.01
C ALA A 165 -25.93 -20.48 17.80
N ALA A 166 -26.84 -19.49 17.83
CA ALA A 166 -27.00 -18.52 16.77
C ALA A 166 -25.77 -17.59 16.65
N GLY A 167 -25.21 -17.12 17.77
CA GLY A 167 -24.00 -16.32 17.80
C GLY A 167 -22.80 -17.06 17.20
N ALA A 168 -22.58 -18.32 17.59
CA ALA A 168 -21.54 -19.16 17.02
C ALA A 168 -21.74 -19.41 15.51
N ALA A 169 -22.98 -19.66 15.07
CA ALA A 169 -23.30 -19.80 13.64
C ALA A 169 -23.05 -18.50 12.84
N ILE A 170 -23.38 -17.34 13.41
CA ILE A 170 -23.10 -16.01 12.83
C ILE A 170 -21.59 -15.77 12.72
N VAL A 171 -20.81 -16.07 13.76
CA VAL A 171 -19.34 -15.94 13.74
C VAL A 171 -18.73 -16.92 12.74
N ALA A 172 -19.17 -18.18 12.72
CA ALA A 172 -18.72 -19.17 11.74
C ALA A 172 -19.01 -18.72 10.30
N LEU A 173 -20.22 -18.20 10.03
CA LEU A 173 -20.59 -17.65 8.72
C LEU A 173 -19.72 -16.43 8.34
N ALA A 174 -19.47 -15.52 9.28
CA ALA A 174 -18.60 -14.36 9.08
C ALA A 174 -17.15 -14.77 8.79
N VAL A 175 -16.63 -15.79 9.47
CA VAL A 175 -15.28 -16.35 9.27
C VAL A 175 -15.19 -17.09 7.94
N ALA A 176 -16.18 -17.92 7.58
CA ALA A 176 -16.23 -18.65 6.31
C ALA A 176 -16.32 -17.70 5.10
N LEU A 177 -16.94 -16.53 5.29
CA LEU A 177 -17.02 -15.45 4.31
C LEU A 177 -15.93 -14.38 4.50
N ALA A 178 -14.97 -14.55 5.39
CA ALA A 178 -13.84 -13.63 5.49
C ALA A 178 -12.96 -13.74 4.23
N PRO A 179 -12.27 -12.65 3.82
CA PRO A 179 -11.26 -12.74 2.78
C PRO A 179 -10.18 -13.78 3.10
N ALA A 180 -9.51 -14.28 2.06
CA ALA A 180 -8.38 -15.17 2.23
C ALA A 180 -7.33 -14.52 3.16
N PRO A 181 -6.64 -15.31 4.00
CA PRO A 181 -5.56 -14.79 4.83
C PRO A 181 -4.48 -14.13 3.96
N PRO A 182 -3.66 -13.22 4.50
CA PRO A 182 -2.52 -12.70 3.78
C PRO A 182 -1.61 -13.84 3.30
N PRO A 183 -1.06 -13.78 2.08
CA PRO A 183 -0.05 -14.72 1.64
C PRO A 183 1.23 -14.50 2.47
N PRO A 184 2.12 -15.51 2.57
CA PRO A 184 3.46 -15.30 3.09
C PRO A 184 4.22 -14.28 2.21
N PRO A 185 5.25 -13.60 2.75
CA PRO A 185 6.16 -12.83 1.93
C PRO A 185 6.86 -13.71 0.88
N ALA A 186 7.27 -13.09 -0.23
CA ALA A 186 7.96 -13.78 -1.32
C ALA A 186 9.28 -14.40 -0.86
N SER A 187 9.67 -15.50 -1.51
CA SER A 187 10.97 -16.16 -1.33
C SER A 187 12.14 -15.27 -1.76
N ALA A 188 13.36 -15.64 -1.34
CA ALA A 188 14.57 -14.93 -1.78
C ALA A 188 14.76 -14.98 -3.31
N ALA A 189 14.39 -16.10 -3.95
CA ALA A 189 14.47 -16.25 -5.40
C ALA A 189 13.49 -15.32 -6.15
N GLU A 190 12.24 -15.23 -5.69
CA GLU A 190 11.26 -14.29 -6.24
C GLU A 190 11.71 -12.84 -6.06
N ARG A 191 12.27 -12.46 -4.89
CA ARG A 191 12.82 -11.11 -4.67
C ARG A 191 14.02 -10.81 -5.57
N ALA A 192 14.89 -11.80 -5.82
CA ALA A 192 16.03 -11.64 -6.74
C ALA A 192 15.56 -11.48 -8.20
N TRP A 193 14.54 -12.21 -8.63
CA TRP A 193 13.90 -12.01 -9.93
C TRP A 193 13.24 -10.62 -10.05
N VAL A 194 12.56 -10.13 -9.01
CA VAL A 194 12.04 -8.75 -8.99
C VAL A 194 13.17 -7.71 -9.02
N ALA A 195 14.30 -7.95 -8.36
CA ALA A 195 15.47 -7.07 -8.45
C ALA A 195 16.03 -6.99 -9.90
N ALA A 196 15.97 -8.09 -10.67
CA ALA A 196 16.29 -8.05 -12.10
C ALA A 196 15.30 -7.18 -12.91
N LEU A 197 14.01 -7.17 -12.55
CA LEU A 197 13.03 -6.25 -13.15
C LEU A 197 13.27 -4.78 -12.75
N VAL A 198 13.78 -4.51 -11.54
CA VAL A 198 14.17 -3.17 -11.09
C VAL A 198 15.39 -2.64 -11.86
N ALA A 199 16.28 -3.53 -12.32
CA ALA A 199 17.37 -3.18 -13.21
C ALA A 199 16.93 -2.88 -14.66
N HIS A 200 15.67 -3.15 -15.05
CA HIS A 200 15.19 -2.92 -16.40
C HIS A 200 15.26 -1.43 -16.80
N PRO A 201 15.72 -1.06 -18.02
CA PRO A 201 15.94 0.34 -18.43
C PRO A 201 14.74 1.30 -18.28
N ASP A 202 13.52 0.75 -18.30
CA ASP A 202 12.24 1.47 -18.19
C ASP A 202 11.71 1.57 -16.75
N ALA A 203 12.42 1.01 -15.76
CA ALA A 203 12.04 1.04 -14.36
C ALA A 203 11.96 2.46 -13.80
N ASP A 204 11.00 2.67 -12.91
CA ASP A 204 10.79 3.93 -12.20
C ASP A 204 11.78 4.09 -11.02
N SER A 205 12.03 5.33 -10.59
CA SER A 205 12.89 5.65 -9.44
C SER A 205 12.45 4.96 -8.14
N LEU A 206 11.15 4.73 -7.96
CA LEU A 206 10.62 4.02 -6.79
C LEU A 206 10.54 2.49 -6.95
N ALA A 207 10.97 1.94 -8.09
CA ALA A 207 10.95 0.50 -8.35
C ALA A 207 11.69 -0.36 -7.29
N PRO A 208 12.85 0.05 -6.72
CA PRO A 208 13.54 -0.72 -5.69
C PRO A 208 12.67 -1.10 -4.48
N PHE A 209 11.70 -0.27 -4.09
CA PHE A 209 10.82 -0.53 -2.94
C PHE A 209 9.88 -1.73 -3.13
N ALA A 210 9.77 -2.27 -4.35
CA ALA A 210 9.15 -3.58 -4.61
C ALA A 210 9.96 -4.74 -4.02
N THR A 211 11.28 -4.62 -3.87
CA THR A 211 12.18 -5.70 -3.38
C THR A 211 12.17 -5.90 -1.86
N ARG A 212 11.37 -5.11 -1.11
CA ARG A 212 11.18 -5.23 0.35
C ARG A 212 10.87 -6.67 0.78
N THR A 213 11.44 -7.11 1.90
CA THR A 213 11.23 -8.46 2.45
C THR A 213 9.80 -8.77 2.87
N ASP A 214 8.95 -7.76 3.13
CA ASP A 214 7.55 -7.92 3.52
C ASP A 214 6.55 -7.96 2.34
N ARG A 215 7.04 -7.99 1.10
CA ARG A 215 6.23 -8.00 -0.12
C ARG A 215 5.98 -9.41 -0.64
N THR A 216 4.85 -9.56 -1.32
CA THR A 216 4.56 -10.62 -2.27
C THR A 216 4.28 -10.00 -3.64
N TYR A 217 4.22 -10.82 -4.70
CA TYR A 217 4.19 -10.33 -6.08
C TYR A 217 2.98 -10.81 -6.87
N ALA A 218 2.42 -9.90 -7.66
CA ALA A 218 1.52 -10.24 -8.77
C ALA A 218 2.28 -9.97 -10.07
N VAL A 219 2.34 -10.97 -10.94
CA VAL A 219 3.26 -11.02 -12.09
C VAL A 219 2.46 -10.99 -13.38
N SER A 220 2.95 -10.30 -14.41
CA SER A 220 2.37 -10.36 -15.75
C SER A 220 2.52 -11.77 -16.34
N PRO A 221 1.59 -12.25 -17.19
CA PRO A 221 1.66 -13.62 -17.73
C PRO A 221 2.94 -13.94 -18.52
N ASP A 222 3.62 -12.91 -19.02
CA ASP A 222 4.90 -13.00 -19.76
C ASP A 222 6.15 -12.83 -18.88
N GLY A 223 5.99 -12.65 -17.55
CA GLY A 223 7.10 -12.49 -16.62
C GLY A 223 7.92 -11.19 -16.77
N ARG A 224 7.48 -10.23 -17.59
CA ARG A 224 8.23 -8.97 -17.84
C ARG A 224 7.89 -7.83 -16.89
N ALA A 225 6.82 -7.95 -16.09
CA ALA A 225 6.48 -6.96 -15.07
C ALA A 225 5.89 -7.58 -13.79
N ALA A 226 6.11 -6.91 -12.65
CA ALA A 226 5.60 -7.33 -11.35
C ALA A 226 5.01 -6.15 -10.55
N ILE A 227 4.09 -6.44 -9.63
CA ILE A 227 3.57 -5.49 -8.64
C ILE A 227 3.86 -6.04 -7.24
N GLY A 228 4.66 -5.31 -6.48
CA GLY A 228 4.91 -5.60 -5.06
C GLY A 228 3.72 -5.16 -4.21
N TYR A 229 3.12 -6.09 -3.46
CA TYR A 229 1.98 -5.81 -2.59
C TYR A 229 2.06 -6.52 -1.24
N ARG A 230 1.22 -6.09 -0.30
CA ARG A 230 0.97 -6.77 0.98
C ARG A 230 -0.52 -6.75 1.30
N VAL A 231 -1.03 -7.75 2.02
CA VAL A 231 -2.45 -7.83 2.39
C VAL A 231 -2.63 -7.46 3.87
N LEU A 232 -3.48 -6.48 4.15
CA LEU A 232 -3.81 -5.98 5.49
C LEU A 232 -5.34 -5.85 5.62
N GLY A 233 -5.94 -6.49 6.64
CA GLY A 233 -7.39 -6.40 6.88
C GLY A 233 -8.30 -6.83 5.70
N GLY A 234 -7.80 -7.69 4.80
CA GLY A 234 -8.50 -8.05 3.56
C GLY A 234 -8.40 -7.00 2.44
N THR A 235 -7.49 -6.04 2.55
CA THR A 235 -7.10 -5.08 1.51
C THR A 235 -5.71 -5.44 1.00
N ALA A 236 -5.56 -5.66 -0.30
CA ALA A 236 -4.28 -5.86 -0.96
C ALA A 236 -3.74 -4.48 -1.38
N LEU A 237 -2.66 -4.04 -0.72
CA LEU A 237 -2.03 -2.74 -0.93
C LEU A 237 -0.80 -2.91 -1.83
N ALA A 238 -0.95 -2.54 -3.11
CA ALA A 238 0.16 -2.38 -4.03
C ALA A 238 0.98 -1.14 -3.65
N GLY A 239 2.31 -1.25 -3.66
CA GLY A 239 3.23 -0.12 -3.46
C GLY A 239 3.88 0.29 -4.77
N GLY A 240 3.64 1.53 -5.19
CA GLY A 240 4.22 2.12 -6.39
C GLY A 240 3.62 1.62 -7.71
N ASP A 241 4.42 1.80 -8.76
CA ASP A 241 4.14 1.37 -10.13
C ASP A 241 4.51 -0.11 -10.35
N PRO A 242 3.96 -0.78 -11.39
CA PRO A 242 4.48 -2.05 -11.84
C PRO A 242 5.95 -1.91 -12.28
N VAL A 243 6.83 -2.75 -11.73
CA VAL A 243 8.27 -2.77 -12.02
C VAL A 243 8.58 -3.66 -13.22
N GLY A 244 9.62 -3.33 -14.00
CA GLY A 244 10.01 -4.05 -15.22
C GLY A 244 9.63 -3.31 -16.50
N ASP A 245 9.07 -4.03 -17.47
CA ASP A 245 8.69 -3.52 -18.78
C ASP A 245 7.35 -2.75 -18.73
N ARG A 246 7.35 -1.48 -19.16
CA ARG A 246 6.16 -0.61 -19.17
C ARG A 246 5.05 -1.10 -20.12
N THR A 247 5.37 -1.94 -21.12
CA THR A 247 4.40 -2.58 -22.00
C THR A 247 3.63 -3.69 -21.29
N ALA A 248 4.31 -4.46 -20.42
CA ALA A 248 3.72 -5.52 -19.60
C ALA A 248 2.96 -5.00 -18.36
N ALA A 249 3.18 -3.72 -17.97
CA ALA A 249 2.56 -3.10 -16.80
C ALA A 249 1.02 -3.24 -16.74
N ALA A 250 0.31 -3.15 -17.87
CA ALA A 250 -1.14 -3.33 -17.91
C ALA A 250 -1.56 -4.79 -17.60
N ALA A 251 -0.77 -5.76 -18.04
CA ALA A 251 -1.02 -7.17 -17.77
C ALA A 251 -0.72 -7.53 -16.30
N ALA A 252 0.32 -6.95 -15.71
CA ALA A 252 0.61 -7.08 -14.27
C ALA A 252 -0.52 -6.50 -13.40
N ILE A 253 -1.07 -5.34 -13.76
CA ILE A 253 -2.24 -4.74 -13.08
C ILE A 253 -3.45 -5.68 -13.17
N ALA A 254 -3.72 -6.26 -14.34
CA ALA A 254 -4.82 -7.20 -14.52
C ALA A 254 -4.66 -8.45 -13.64
N ALA A 255 -3.47 -9.05 -13.64
CA ALA A 255 -3.13 -10.21 -12.81
C ALA A 255 -3.25 -9.93 -11.30
N PHE A 256 -2.89 -8.72 -10.85
CA PHE A 256 -3.09 -8.27 -9.48
C PHE A 256 -4.59 -8.14 -9.12
N LEU A 257 -5.39 -7.49 -9.98
CA LEU A 257 -6.82 -7.28 -9.75
C LEU A 257 -7.62 -8.60 -9.73
N ASP A 258 -7.26 -9.52 -10.63
CA ASP A 258 -7.78 -10.88 -10.69
C ASP A 258 -7.38 -11.70 -9.45
N THR A 259 -6.13 -11.59 -8.99
CA THR A 259 -5.68 -12.19 -7.72
C THR A 259 -6.42 -11.62 -6.51
N CYS A 260 -6.69 -10.31 -6.48
CA CYS A 260 -7.55 -9.70 -5.46
C CYS A 260 -8.98 -10.26 -5.52
N ALA A 261 -9.55 -10.39 -6.73
CA ALA A 261 -10.90 -10.90 -6.93
C ALA A 261 -11.04 -12.36 -6.46
N ARG A 262 -10.11 -13.25 -6.81
CA ARG A 262 -10.09 -14.66 -6.35
C ARG A 262 -10.03 -14.82 -4.84
N ASN A 263 -9.32 -13.94 -4.15
CA ASN A 263 -9.09 -14.00 -2.71
C ASN A 263 -10.10 -13.19 -1.88
N GLY A 264 -11.02 -12.47 -2.54
CA GLY A 264 -11.97 -11.56 -1.89
C GLY A 264 -11.30 -10.33 -1.27
N TRP A 265 -10.11 -9.96 -1.74
CA TRP A 265 -9.38 -8.78 -1.29
C TRP A 265 -9.85 -7.51 -2.00
N ARG A 266 -9.77 -6.39 -1.31
CA ARG A 266 -9.97 -5.05 -1.89
C ARG A 266 -8.63 -4.55 -2.44
N PRO A 267 -8.50 -4.22 -3.74
CA PRO A 267 -7.28 -3.60 -4.24
C PRO A 267 -7.18 -2.15 -3.75
N ALA A 268 -6.00 -1.76 -3.30
CA ALA A 268 -5.59 -0.40 -3.00
C ALA A 268 -4.17 -0.17 -3.53
N VAL A 269 -3.82 1.07 -3.85
CA VAL A 269 -2.51 1.43 -4.40
C VAL A 269 -2.00 2.67 -3.69
N LEU A 270 -0.76 2.61 -3.20
CA LEU A 270 -0.07 3.72 -2.53
C LEU A 270 1.14 4.13 -3.38
N GLY A 271 1.30 5.43 -3.64
CA GLY A 271 2.48 5.95 -4.35
C GLY A 271 2.52 5.68 -5.85
N ALA A 272 1.37 5.43 -6.50
CA ALA A 272 1.33 5.30 -7.96
C ALA A 272 1.64 6.63 -8.65
N SER A 273 2.50 6.59 -9.68
CA SER A 273 2.78 7.72 -10.56
C SER A 273 1.53 8.14 -11.35
N ASP A 274 1.49 9.37 -11.86
CA ASP A 274 0.40 9.84 -12.73
C ASP A 274 0.15 8.91 -13.95
N PRO A 275 1.19 8.46 -14.69
CA PRO A 275 1.05 7.42 -15.72
C PRO A 275 0.42 6.12 -15.24
N ALA A 276 0.87 5.53 -14.12
CA ALA A 276 0.28 4.30 -13.61
C ALA A 276 -1.13 4.51 -13.06
N ALA A 277 -1.39 5.62 -12.37
CA ALA A 277 -2.72 5.96 -11.88
C ALA A 277 -3.75 6.07 -13.02
N ARG A 278 -3.34 6.43 -14.25
CA ARG A 278 -4.21 6.32 -15.44
C ARG A 278 -4.49 4.86 -15.83
N ARG A 279 -3.47 3.98 -15.83
CA ARG A 279 -3.63 2.53 -16.08
C ARG A 279 -4.53 1.85 -15.04
N TRP A 280 -4.36 2.17 -13.76
CA TRP A 280 -5.20 1.69 -12.67
C TRP A 280 -6.67 2.10 -12.84
N ARG A 281 -6.93 3.37 -13.19
CA ARG A 281 -8.30 3.86 -13.48
C ARG A 281 -8.91 3.18 -14.71
N ALA A 282 -8.13 2.96 -15.78
CA ALA A 282 -8.60 2.24 -16.97
C ALA A 282 -9.04 0.79 -16.67
N GLN A 283 -8.50 0.16 -15.63
CA GLN A 283 -8.93 -1.17 -15.16
C GLN A 283 -9.95 -1.12 -14.00
N GLY A 284 -10.57 0.03 -13.76
CA GLY A 284 -11.67 0.16 -12.80
C GLY A 284 -11.28 0.24 -11.32
N VAL A 285 -10.01 0.58 -11.03
CA VAL A 285 -9.65 1.11 -9.70
C VAL A 285 -10.11 2.56 -9.62
N GLY A 286 -10.68 2.96 -8.47
CA GLY A 286 -11.43 4.21 -8.31
C GLY A 286 -10.58 5.49 -8.35
N HIS A 287 -11.20 6.60 -7.95
CA HIS A 287 -10.54 7.90 -7.87
C HIS A 287 -9.39 7.86 -6.84
N GLY A 288 -8.19 8.24 -7.29
CA GLY A 288 -7.03 8.44 -6.43
C GLY A 288 -6.96 9.89 -5.91
N VAL A 289 -6.40 10.05 -4.71
CA VAL A 289 -6.05 11.34 -4.11
C VAL A 289 -4.55 11.59 -4.34
N VAL A 290 -4.16 12.83 -4.66
CA VAL A 290 -2.74 13.20 -4.76
C VAL A 290 -2.17 13.34 -3.36
N ILE A 291 -1.30 12.40 -2.97
CA ILE A 291 -0.75 12.33 -1.60
C ILE A 291 0.50 13.22 -1.45
N GLY A 292 1.30 13.41 -2.50
CA GLY A 292 2.56 14.15 -2.46
C GLY A 292 3.28 14.17 -3.81
N ASP A 293 4.50 14.71 -3.83
CA ASP A 293 5.37 14.79 -5.01
C ASP A 293 6.71 14.08 -4.72
N GLU A 294 7.35 13.54 -5.76
CA GLU A 294 8.73 13.04 -5.69
C GLU A 294 9.73 14.13 -6.11
N ALA A 295 10.86 14.22 -5.41
CA ALA A 295 11.93 15.16 -5.74
C ALA A 295 13.05 14.46 -6.49
N ILE A 296 13.02 14.55 -7.83
CA ILE A 296 14.06 13.98 -8.72
C ILE A 296 15.03 15.09 -9.13
N LEU A 297 16.33 14.83 -8.98
CA LEU A 297 17.43 15.68 -9.42
C LEU A 297 18.06 15.11 -10.69
N ASP A 298 18.13 15.93 -11.74
CA ASP A 298 18.90 15.62 -12.95
C ASP A 298 20.39 15.84 -12.68
N VAL A 299 21.19 14.78 -12.80
CA VAL A 299 22.60 14.75 -12.36
C VAL A 299 23.49 15.62 -13.25
N ALA A 300 23.18 15.70 -14.55
CA ALA A 300 23.95 16.45 -15.53
C ALA A 300 23.79 17.97 -15.36
N SER A 301 22.56 18.45 -15.15
CA SER A 301 22.23 19.88 -15.02
C SER A 301 22.29 20.42 -13.60
N PHE A 302 22.38 19.57 -12.57
CA PHE A 302 22.50 20.01 -11.19
C PHE A 302 23.72 20.94 -11.00
N SER A 303 23.52 22.12 -10.43
CA SER A 303 24.63 23.02 -10.13
C SER A 303 24.42 23.79 -8.84
N LEU A 304 25.42 23.68 -7.97
CA LEU A 304 25.52 24.48 -6.76
C LEU A 304 25.70 25.97 -7.04
N ALA A 305 26.09 26.41 -8.24
CA ALA A 305 26.38 27.82 -8.52
C ALA A 305 25.16 28.75 -8.38
N SER A 306 23.94 28.24 -8.62
CA SER A 306 22.74 29.07 -8.68
C SER A 306 22.43 29.82 -7.37
N ARG A 307 21.79 31.00 -7.46
CA ARG A 307 21.33 31.77 -6.28
C ARG A 307 20.40 30.94 -5.37
N ARG A 308 19.62 30.05 -5.96
CA ARG A 308 18.70 29.11 -5.26
C ARG A 308 19.44 28.08 -4.40
N MET A 309 20.66 27.68 -4.76
CA MET A 309 21.47 26.70 -4.02
C MET A 309 22.37 27.30 -2.93
N ARG A 310 22.22 28.59 -2.59
CA ARG A 310 23.06 29.25 -1.56
C ARG A 310 23.09 28.50 -0.23
N ASN A 311 21.94 28.00 0.23
CA ASN A 311 21.82 27.32 1.51
C ASN A 311 22.55 25.97 1.48
N VAL A 312 22.42 25.21 0.39
CA VAL A 312 23.12 23.94 0.16
C VAL A 312 24.64 24.16 0.08
N ARG A 313 25.10 25.21 -0.62
CA ARG A 313 26.52 25.61 -0.59
C ARG A 313 27.03 25.95 0.82
N GLN A 314 26.23 26.65 1.62
CA GLN A 314 26.58 26.99 3.00
C GLN A 314 26.57 25.76 3.91
N ALA A 315 25.66 24.81 3.72
CA ALA A 315 25.67 23.50 4.37
C ALA A 315 26.96 22.73 4.06
N VAL A 316 27.25 22.52 2.78
CA VAL A 316 28.47 21.85 2.29
C VAL A 316 29.76 22.51 2.81
N ARG A 317 29.82 23.85 2.80
CA ARG A 317 31.01 24.56 3.33
C ARG A 317 31.14 24.44 4.84
N ARG A 318 30.03 24.43 5.60
CA ARG A 318 30.08 24.20 7.06
C ARG A 318 30.57 22.80 7.40
N THR A 319 30.11 21.76 6.70
CA THR A 319 30.55 20.38 6.93
C THR A 319 32.02 20.17 6.59
N HIS A 320 32.51 20.80 5.51
CA HIS A 320 33.93 20.82 5.18
C HIS A 320 34.76 21.53 6.27
N ASN A 321 34.33 22.72 6.71
CA ASN A 321 35.01 23.48 7.78
C ASN A 321 34.97 22.76 9.15
N ALA A 322 34.00 21.87 9.38
CA ALA A 322 33.93 21.01 10.55
C ALA A 322 34.87 19.77 10.47
N GLY A 323 35.61 19.61 9.36
CA GLY A 323 36.51 18.48 9.15
C GLY A 323 35.80 17.16 8.88
N LEU A 324 34.57 17.19 8.33
CA LEU A 324 33.90 15.96 7.91
C LEU A 324 34.50 15.44 6.59
N THR A 325 34.77 14.14 6.56
CA THR A 325 35.11 13.39 5.34
C THR A 325 33.90 12.56 4.90
N VAL A 326 33.77 12.29 3.60
CA VAL A 326 32.68 11.47 3.06
C VAL A 326 33.27 10.32 2.26
N HIS A 327 32.84 9.10 2.56
CA HIS A 327 33.15 7.91 1.79
C HIS A 327 31.89 7.37 1.09
N ILE A 328 31.99 7.04 -0.20
CA ILE A 328 30.87 6.56 -1.02
C ILE A 328 31.28 5.28 -1.75
N GLY A 329 30.47 4.23 -1.63
CA GLY A 329 30.72 2.96 -2.29
C GLY A 329 29.59 1.95 -2.09
N PRO A 330 29.77 0.69 -2.51
CA PRO A 330 28.88 -0.40 -2.12
C PRO A 330 28.93 -0.61 -0.58
N PRO A 331 27.87 -1.16 0.05
CA PRO A 331 27.89 -1.48 1.46
C PRO A 331 28.94 -2.56 1.77
N ASP A 332 29.86 -2.21 2.65
CA ASP A 332 30.78 -3.14 3.30
C ASP A 332 30.21 -3.55 4.68
N PRO A 333 30.18 -4.85 5.04
CA PRO A 333 29.63 -5.30 6.32
C PRO A 333 30.29 -4.64 7.54
N THR A 334 31.61 -4.44 7.50
CA THR A 334 32.38 -3.87 8.63
C THR A 334 31.98 -2.41 8.88
N ARG A 335 31.95 -1.61 7.82
CA ARG A 335 31.50 -0.21 7.87
C ARG A 335 30.02 -0.11 8.20
N THR A 336 29.18 -1.01 7.70
CA THR A 336 27.73 -1.02 7.97
C THR A 336 27.46 -1.27 9.46
N ALA A 337 28.19 -2.17 10.10
CA ALA A 337 28.11 -2.39 11.55
C ALA A 337 28.49 -1.14 12.36
N ALA A 338 29.46 -0.35 11.89
CA ALA A 338 29.85 0.92 12.53
C ALA A 338 28.79 2.04 12.44
N LEU A 339 27.71 1.86 11.67
CA LEU A 339 26.60 2.82 11.56
C LEU A 339 25.50 2.62 12.62
N GLU A 340 25.53 1.51 13.37
CA GLU A 340 24.57 1.18 14.43
C GLU A 340 24.42 2.31 15.48
N PRO A 341 25.49 2.96 15.98
CA PRO A 341 25.35 4.09 16.92
C PRO A 341 24.63 5.30 16.30
N VAL A 342 24.89 5.59 15.00
CA VAL A 342 24.24 6.69 14.26
C VAL A 342 22.75 6.42 14.11
N LEU A 343 22.39 5.18 13.77
CA LEU A 343 21.00 4.77 13.63
C LEU A 343 20.25 4.82 14.97
N ARG A 344 20.86 4.32 16.05
CA ARG A 344 20.28 4.32 17.39
C ARG A 344 19.99 5.72 17.92
N ASP A 345 20.94 6.64 17.75
CA ASP A 345 20.77 8.05 18.13
C ASP A 345 19.69 8.75 17.27
N TRP A 346 19.64 8.45 15.97
CA TRP A 346 18.60 8.98 15.08
C TRP A 346 17.19 8.48 15.45
N LEU A 347 17.05 7.20 15.83
CA LEU A 347 15.78 6.59 16.24
C LEU A 347 15.30 7.05 17.63
N ARG A 348 16.20 7.51 18.51
CA ARG A 348 15.87 7.97 19.88
C ARG A 348 15.03 7.00 20.72
N GLY A 349 15.24 5.69 20.52
CA GLY A 349 14.50 4.63 21.20
C GLY A 349 13.11 4.32 20.60
N HIS A 350 12.68 5.01 19.54
CA HIS A 350 11.55 4.54 18.75
C HIS A 350 11.94 3.31 17.92
N PRO A 351 11.03 2.35 17.70
CA PRO A 351 11.31 1.19 16.85
C PRO A 351 11.57 1.61 15.41
N GLU A 352 12.31 0.80 14.64
CA GLU A 352 12.45 0.96 13.17
C GLU A 352 11.08 0.87 12.49
N ARG A 353 10.40 2.00 12.37
CA ARG A 353 9.12 2.11 11.65
C ARG A 353 9.42 2.12 10.17
N GLY A 354 9.23 0.98 9.51
CA GLY A 354 9.27 0.85 8.05
C GLY A 354 8.10 1.58 7.37
N PHE A 355 8.05 2.90 7.48
CA PHE A 355 6.94 3.72 6.99
C PHE A 355 6.97 3.86 5.47
N ALA A 356 6.32 2.91 4.81
CA ALA A 356 6.00 2.84 3.37
C ALA A 356 7.18 2.85 2.36
N MET A 357 8.33 3.46 2.67
CA MET A 357 9.32 3.94 1.69
C MET A 357 10.78 3.73 2.12
N ASN A 358 11.01 2.81 3.06
CA ASN A 358 12.33 2.23 3.31
C ASN A 358 12.38 0.81 2.69
N LEU A 359 13.54 0.38 2.22
CA LEU A 359 13.77 -0.88 1.51
C LEU A 359 13.71 -2.14 2.37
N ASP A 360 14.08 -2.03 3.64
CA ASP A 360 14.09 -3.09 4.67
C ASP A 360 14.53 -2.45 6.00
N ARG A 361 14.98 -3.26 6.97
CA ARG A 361 15.77 -2.77 8.11
C ARG A 361 16.94 -1.90 7.63
N LEU A 362 17.24 -0.85 8.40
CA LEU A 362 18.07 0.25 7.94
C LEU A 362 19.56 -0.12 7.76
N LEU A 363 20.02 -1.18 8.42
CA LEU A 363 21.36 -1.77 8.26
C LEU A 363 21.35 -3.19 7.65
N ALA A 364 20.23 -3.64 7.07
CA ALA A 364 20.18 -4.91 6.36
C ALA A 364 21.17 -4.93 5.17
N PRO A 365 21.91 -6.03 4.92
CA PRO A 365 22.76 -6.17 3.74
C PRO A 365 21.96 -6.01 2.44
N ARG A 366 22.34 -5.02 1.63
CA ARG A 366 21.72 -4.69 0.34
C ARG A 366 22.80 -4.36 -0.71
N PRO A 367 23.43 -5.38 -1.34
CA PRO A 367 24.53 -5.17 -2.29
C PRO A 367 24.11 -4.40 -3.56
N ASP A 368 22.80 -4.29 -3.79
CA ASP A 368 22.10 -3.48 -4.79
C ASP A 368 22.07 -1.96 -4.47
N CYS A 369 22.65 -1.53 -3.35
CA CYS A 369 22.68 -0.13 -2.91
C CYS A 369 24.08 0.50 -2.97
N VAL A 370 24.11 1.82 -3.00
CA VAL A 370 25.27 2.68 -2.69
C VAL A 370 25.06 3.26 -1.30
N VAL A 371 26.12 3.30 -0.48
CA VAL A 371 26.12 3.94 0.84
C VAL A 371 27.14 5.07 0.84
N ALA A 372 26.69 6.24 1.28
CA ALA A 372 27.53 7.40 1.58
C ALA A 372 27.61 7.56 3.09
N VAL A 373 28.81 7.62 3.66
CA VAL A 373 29.06 7.78 5.10
C VAL A 373 29.87 9.05 5.33
N ALA A 374 29.36 9.94 6.18
CA ALA A 374 30.08 11.11 6.66
C ALA A 374 30.71 10.80 8.02
N ALA A 375 32.03 10.91 8.12
CA ALA A 375 32.79 10.69 9.34
C ALA A 375 33.55 11.96 9.74
N ASP A 376 33.82 12.15 11.03
CA ASP A 376 34.65 13.25 11.50
C ASP A 376 36.16 12.96 11.31
N ARG A 377 37.00 13.90 11.76
CA ARG A 377 38.47 13.81 11.73
C ARG A 377 39.07 12.60 12.47
N HIS A 378 38.31 11.95 13.34
CA HIS A 378 38.70 10.75 14.08
C HIS A 378 38.19 9.46 13.42
N GLY A 379 37.51 9.57 12.27
CA GLY A 379 36.90 8.45 11.56
C GLY A 379 35.57 7.98 12.16
N VAL A 380 35.00 8.69 13.14
CA VAL A 380 33.73 8.31 13.77
C VAL A 380 32.57 8.69 12.85
N PRO A 381 31.66 7.76 12.48
CA PRO A 381 30.49 8.07 11.67
C PRO A 381 29.55 9.08 12.35
N GLN A 382 29.22 10.15 11.64
CA GLN A 382 28.33 11.22 12.09
C GLN A 382 26.98 11.21 11.36
N ALA A 383 26.96 10.74 10.11
CA ALA A 383 25.75 10.49 9.35
C ALA A 383 26.00 9.47 8.24
N PHE A 384 24.95 8.87 7.70
CA PHE A 384 25.02 8.12 6.45
C PHE A 384 23.77 8.31 5.61
N ALA A 385 23.86 7.99 4.33
CA ALA A 385 22.73 7.88 3.42
C ALA A 385 22.86 6.63 2.56
N ARG A 386 21.78 5.85 2.45
CA ARG A 386 21.69 4.65 1.59
C ARG A 386 20.83 4.99 0.37
N PHE A 387 21.29 4.58 -0.80
CA PHE A 387 20.60 4.79 -2.08
C PHE A 387 20.48 3.46 -2.82
N ALA A 388 19.28 3.07 -3.23
CA ALA A 388 19.14 1.92 -4.12
C ALA A 388 19.40 2.30 -5.57
N THR A 389 19.88 1.32 -6.34
CA THR A 389 20.08 1.43 -7.79
C THR A 389 18.86 0.89 -8.54
N CYS A 390 18.51 1.52 -9.67
CA CYS A 390 17.53 1.00 -10.63
C CYS A 390 17.84 1.49 -12.05
N ALA A 391 17.05 1.02 -13.04
CA ALA A 391 17.19 1.37 -14.45
C ALA A 391 18.64 1.21 -14.98
N ALA A 392 19.19 0.00 -14.78
CA ALA A 392 20.57 -0.38 -15.09
C ALA A 392 21.63 0.54 -14.45
N GLY A 393 21.39 1.01 -13.22
CA GLY A 393 22.29 1.88 -12.47
C GLY A 393 22.22 3.36 -12.84
N ARG A 394 21.40 3.74 -13.83
CA ARG A 394 21.24 5.15 -14.26
C ARG A 394 20.41 5.98 -13.28
N VAL A 395 19.71 5.35 -12.34
CA VAL A 395 18.89 6.04 -11.34
C VAL A 395 19.28 5.57 -9.95
N LEU A 396 19.57 6.52 -9.07
CA LEU A 396 19.74 6.31 -7.64
C LEU A 396 18.49 6.84 -6.92
N THR A 397 17.95 6.09 -5.96
CA THR A 397 16.86 6.57 -5.09
C THR A 397 17.27 6.54 -3.64
N LEU A 398 17.08 7.66 -2.93
CA LEU A 398 17.32 7.76 -1.50
C LEU A 398 16.40 6.81 -0.74
N ASP A 399 16.98 5.93 0.07
CA ASP A 399 16.27 5.03 0.96
C ASP A 399 16.15 5.66 2.36
N VAL A 400 17.30 6.01 2.95
CA VAL A 400 17.37 6.60 4.29
C VAL A 400 18.58 7.54 4.39
N ALA A 401 18.52 8.56 5.25
CA ALA A 401 19.65 9.42 5.58
C ALA A 401 19.77 9.73 7.10
N PRO A 402 20.11 8.75 7.96
CA PRO A 402 20.24 8.99 9.40
C PRO A 402 21.46 9.86 9.71
N ARG A 403 21.33 10.70 10.75
CA ARG A 403 22.43 11.49 11.32
C ARG A 403 22.37 11.45 12.83
N ARG A 404 23.53 11.57 13.47
CA ARG A 404 23.62 11.83 14.91
C ARG A 404 23.04 13.21 15.24
N ALA A 405 22.53 13.40 16.45
CA ALA A 405 21.92 14.65 16.90
C ALA A 405 22.93 15.81 16.89
N ASP A 406 24.16 15.56 17.31
CA ASP A 406 25.33 16.45 17.38
C ASP A 406 26.06 16.64 16.04
N ALA A 407 25.70 15.89 14.99
CA ALA A 407 26.34 15.99 13.69
C ALA A 407 26.24 17.42 13.09
N PRO A 408 27.31 17.94 12.46
CA PRO A 408 27.31 19.29 11.88
C PRO A 408 26.13 19.56 10.94
N ASN A 409 25.44 20.69 11.19
CA ASN A 409 24.29 21.11 10.39
C ASN A 409 24.69 21.27 8.91
N GLY A 410 24.03 20.51 8.03
CA GLY A 410 24.34 20.41 6.61
C GLY A 410 24.85 19.03 6.16
N VAL A 411 25.04 18.07 7.08
CA VAL A 411 25.64 16.76 6.76
C VAL A 411 24.82 15.93 5.76
N VAL A 412 23.50 15.98 5.81
CA VAL A 412 22.64 15.25 4.85
C VAL A 412 22.69 15.90 3.47
N GLU A 413 22.68 17.22 3.41
CA GLU A 413 22.88 17.97 2.16
C GLU A 413 24.26 17.69 1.54
N ARG A 414 25.31 17.57 2.36
CA ARG A 414 26.65 17.18 1.92
C ARG A 414 26.66 15.76 1.36
N LEU A 415 26.03 14.79 2.03
CA LEU A 415 25.91 13.41 1.52
C LEU A 415 25.19 13.36 0.16
N ILE A 416 24.09 14.10 0.00
CA ILE A 416 23.35 14.17 -1.28
C ILE A 416 24.21 14.79 -2.39
N VAL A 417 24.92 15.90 -2.10
CA VAL A 417 25.81 16.57 -3.05
C VAL A 417 26.94 15.67 -3.50
N ASP A 418 27.63 15.01 -2.56
CA ASP A 418 28.76 14.14 -2.88
C ASP A 418 28.30 12.89 -3.65
N VAL A 419 27.08 12.39 -3.41
CA VAL A 419 26.48 11.31 -4.22
C VAL A 419 26.12 11.76 -5.64
N LEU A 420 25.70 13.01 -5.85
CA LEU A 420 25.53 13.56 -7.20
C LEU A 420 26.87 13.59 -7.96
N GLU A 421 27.95 14.01 -7.30
CA GLU A 421 29.30 14.04 -7.89
C GLU A 421 29.83 12.62 -8.16
N TYR A 422 29.64 11.69 -7.22
CA TYR A 422 29.93 10.26 -7.39
C TYR A 422 29.16 9.64 -8.58
N GLY A 423 27.89 10.02 -8.75
CA GLY A 423 27.01 9.53 -9.81
C GLY A 423 27.40 10.02 -11.21
N ARG A 424 27.87 11.27 -11.34
CA ARG A 424 28.36 11.83 -12.62
C ARG A 424 29.43 10.97 -13.27
N THR A 425 30.41 10.54 -12.47
CA THR A 425 31.53 9.71 -12.94
C THR A 425 31.14 8.26 -13.24
N ARG A 426 29.86 7.89 -13.08
CA ARG A 426 29.33 6.52 -13.19
C ARG A 426 28.10 6.41 -14.11
N GLY A 427 27.75 7.47 -14.85
CA GLY A 427 26.62 7.44 -15.77
C GLY A 427 25.23 7.47 -15.10
N VAL A 428 25.15 7.90 -13.83
CA VAL A 428 23.86 8.15 -13.17
C VAL A 428 23.25 9.40 -13.80
N ALA A 429 22.02 9.28 -14.30
CA ALA A 429 21.25 10.36 -14.92
C ALA A 429 20.34 11.07 -13.92
N GLU A 430 19.71 10.32 -13.00
CA GLU A 430 18.73 10.86 -12.05
C GLU A 430 19.05 10.40 -10.61
N LEU A 431 18.91 11.33 -9.65
CA LEU A 431 18.92 11.04 -8.22
C LEU A 431 17.55 11.42 -7.62
N SER A 432 16.74 10.43 -7.26
CA SER A 432 15.53 10.65 -6.47
C SER A 432 15.88 10.82 -5.00
N LEU A 433 15.28 11.84 -4.38
CA LEU A 433 15.30 12.07 -2.93
C LEU A 433 14.12 11.39 -2.22
N ASN A 434 13.49 10.42 -2.88
CA ASN A 434 12.27 9.75 -2.45
C ASN A 434 11.04 10.70 -2.45
N PHE A 435 9.88 10.18 -2.07
CA PHE A 435 8.60 10.89 -2.10
C PHE A 435 8.38 11.76 -0.86
N ALA A 436 8.01 13.03 -1.10
CA ALA A 436 7.61 13.97 -0.06
C ALA A 436 6.08 14.01 0.08
N GLY A 437 5.58 13.30 1.11
CA GLY A 437 4.16 13.25 1.44
C GLY A 437 3.56 14.60 1.86
N PHE A 438 2.26 14.74 1.64
CA PHE A 438 1.34 15.77 2.15
C PHE A 438 1.55 17.24 1.72
N ARG A 439 2.48 17.53 0.79
CA ARG A 439 2.75 18.89 0.28
C ARG A 439 1.50 19.70 -0.14
N ARG A 440 0.45 19.06 -0.65
CA ARG A 440 -0.81 19.73 -1.06
C ARG A 440 -1.83 19.92 0.07
N VAL A 441 -1.86 19.05 1.09
CA VAL A 441 -2.83 19.15 2.20
C VAL A 441 -2.50 20.35 3.09
N TYR A 442 -1.21 20.58 3.35
CA TYR A 442 -0.72 21.74 4.13
C TYR A 442 -0.58 23.03 3.30
N ALA A 443 -0.80 22.99 1.98
CA ALA A 443 -0.81 24.18 1.12
C ALA A 443 -2.20 24.82 0.96
N GLY A 444 -3.26 24.20 1.48
CA GLY A 444 -4.62 24.75 1.46
C GLY A 444 -4.87 25.71 2.63
N THR A 445 -5.31 26.94 2.33
CA THR A 445 -5.66 27.95 3.36
C THR A 445 -7.09 27.83 3.91
N GLY A 446 -7.93 27.02 3.25
CA GLY A 446 -9.35 26.85 3.59
C GLY A 446 -9.62 26.02 4.86
N PRO A 447 -10.82 26.14 5.46
CA PRO A 447 -11.19 25.42 6.69
C PRO A 447 -11.15 23.89 6.54
N ALA A 448 -11.48 23.35 5.36
CA ALA A 448 -11.36 21.92 5.08
C ALA A 448 -9.91 21.40 5.11
N ALA A 449 -8.93 22.23 4.71
CA ALA A 449 -7.51 21.89 4.79
C ALA A 449 -7.01 21.93 6.24
N ARG A 450 -7.50 22.87 7.06
CA ARG A 450 -7.25 22.88 8.51
C ARG A 450 -7.86 21.67 9.24
N ALA A 451 -9.06 21.23 8.85
CA ALA A 451 -9.64 20.00 9.39
C ALA A 451 -8.84 18.75 8.96
N ALA A 452 -8.38 18.69 7.71
CA ALA A 452 -7.51 17.62 7.22
C ALA A 452 -6.14 17.60 7.91
N ALA A 453 -5.55 18.77 8.18
CA ALA A 453 -4.32 18.90 8.96
C ALA A 453 -4.51 18.46 10.43
N GLY A 454 -5.61 18.84 11.07
CA GLY A 454 -5.96 18.37 12.42
C GLY A 454 -6.15 16.84 12.49
N LEU A 455 -6.79 16.25 11.48
CA LEU A 455 -6.88 14.79 11.35
C LEU A 455 -5.53 14.14 11.06
N ALA A 456 -4.63 14.79 10.31
CA ALA A 456 -3.27 14.30 10.10
C ALA A 456 -2.44 14.33 11.39
N HIS A 457 -2.62 15.34 12.26
CA HIS A 457 -1.99 15.38 13.59
C HIS A 457 -2.53 14.31 14.56
N LEU A 458 -3.76 13.82 14.38
CA LEU A 458 -4.24 12.60 15.05
C LEU A 458 -3.51 11.31 14.57
N PHE A 459 -2.81 11.37 13.44
CA PHE A 459 -1.91 10.32 12.94
C PHE A 459 -0.41 10.66 13.08
N ASP A 460 -0.02 11.81 13.65
CA ASP A 460 1.40 12.21 13.81
C ASP A 460 2.17 11.20 14.70
N THR A 461 1.50 10.65 15.72
CA THR A 461 2.05 9.57 16.58
C THR A 461 2.42 8.31 15.80
N TRP A 462 1.93 8.16 14.57
CA TRP A 462 2.21 7.06 13.63
C TRP A 462 3.09 7.50 12.45
N ILE A 463 3.17 8.79 12.11
CA ILE A 463 3.78 9.32 10.89
C ILE A 463 4.42 10.70 11.13
N GLU A 464 5.66 10.76 11.63
CA GLU A 464 6.36 12.04 11.83
C GLU A 464 6.77 12.70 10.49
N LEU A 465 5.94 13.62 9.99
CA LEU A 465 6.14 14.27 8.67
C LEU A 465 7.03 15.53 8.71
N GLY A 466 7.46 15.96 9.90
CA GLY A 466 8.06 17.28 10.14
C GLY A 466 9.36 17.63 9.37
N PRO A 467 10.37 16.73 9.25
CA PRO A 467 11.67 17.12 8.70
C PRO A 467 11.70 17.29 7.17
N LEU A 468 10.98 16.45 6.42
CA LEU A 468 11.06 16.40 4.96
C LEU A 468 10.33 17.57 4.28
N TYR A 469 9.29 18.10 4.94
CA TYR A 469 8.51 19.27 4.50
C TYR A 469 9.36 20.54 4.31
N ARG A 470 10.33 20.78 5.20
CA ARG A 470 11.18 21.98 5.15
C ARG A 470 12.17 21.99 3.97
N PHE A 471 12.39 20.85 3.33
CA PHE A 471 13.32 20.72 2.21
C PHE A 471 12.71 21.11 0.84
N THR A 472 11.37 21.17 0.72
CA THR A 472 10.68 21.16 -0.60
C THR A 472 9.63 22.25 -0.84
N ALA A 473 9.39 23.18 0.10
CA ALA A 473 8.23 24.09 0.03
C ALA A 473 8.47 25.50 -0.59
N LYS A 474 7.90 25.76 -1.77
CA LYS A 474 7.31 27.07 -2.17
C LYS A 474 6.25 26.90 -3.31
N PRO A 475 5.14 27.67 -3.33
CA PRO A 475 4.21 27.70 -4.47
C PRO A 475 4.74 28.42 -5.73
N PRO A 476 4.21 28.11 -6.93
CA PRO A 476 4.37 28.89 -8.16
C PRO A 476 3.41 30.10 -8.22
N ASP A 477 3.62 31.01 -9.19
CA ASP A 477 2.80 32.20 -9.42
C ASP A 477 1.32 31.88 -9.76
N PRO A 478 0.37 32.73 -9.34
CA PRO A 478 -1.06 32.53 -9.58
C PRO A 478 -1.52 32.81 -11.03
N HIS A 479 -0.62 33.18 -11.94
CA HIS A 479 -0.96 33.54 -13.33
C HIS A 479 -0.68 32.45 -14.38
N ALA A 480 -0.29 31.25 -13.96
CA ALA A 480 -0.09 30.12 -14.87
C ALA A 480 -1.29 29.15 -14.84
N TYR A 481 -2.00 29.06 -15.98
CA TYR A 481 -3.08 28.11 -16.31
C TYR A 481 -4.48 28.39 -15.73
N THR A 482 -5.12 29.42 -16.30
CA THR A 482 -6.59 29.56 -16.30
C THR A 482 -7.16 28.96 -17.60
N TRP A 483 -7.74 27.77 -17.51
CA TRP A 483 -8.78 27.23 -18.40
C TRP A 483 -9.59 26.24 -17.54
N GLY A 484 -10.92 26.25 -17.49
CA GLY A 484 -11.88 27.05 -18.24
C GLY A 484 -13.27 26.46 -18.04
N GLY A 485 -13.76 26.42 -16.80
CA GLY A 485 -15.10 25.96 -16.47
C GLY A 485 -16.08 27.13 -16.43
N TYR A 486 -17.14 27.08 -17.24
CA TYR A 486 -18.17 28.11 -17.22
C TYR A 486 -19.01 28.09 -15.94
N ALA A 487 -19.53 29.26 -15.59
CA ALA A 487 -20.06 29.59 -14.27
C ALA A 487 -21.50 29.12 -14.00
N SER A 488 -21.89 29.15 -12.73
CA SER A 488 -23.13 29.85 -12.34
C SER A 488 -23.04 30.47 -10.94
N SER A 489 -23.40 31.76 -10.86
CA SER A 489 -23.94 32.53 -9.71
C SER A 489 -23.26 32.51 -8.32
N GLY A 490 -23.01 33.72 -7.76
CA GLY A 490 -23.10 33.93 -6.31
C GLY A 490 -22.17 34.98 -5.67
N SER A 491 -22.49 36.28 -5.83
CA SER A 491 -22.25 37.40 -4.88
C SER A 491 -20.91 37.53 -4.09
N ARG A 492 -20.25 38.69 -4.28
CA ARG A 492 -19.32 39.34 -3.32
C ARG A 492 -20.07 40.45 -2.56
N PRO A 493 -19.60 40.94 -1.40
CA PRO A 493 -18.75 42.16 -1.39
C PRO A 493 -17.65 42.23 -0.30
N ASP A 494 -16.70 43.15 -0.50
CA ASP A 494 -15.98 44.12 0.40
C ASP A 494 -15.97 43.97 1.95
N ALA A 495 -15.04 44.56 2.73
CA ALA A 495 -13.68 45.11 2.57
C ALA A 495 -13.09 45.49 3.98
N ASP A 496 -11.81 45.89 4.04
CA ASP A 496 -11.10 46.67 5.09
C ASP A 496 -11.07 46.25 6.59
N ARG A 497 -9.86 45.95 7.13
CA ARG A 497 -9.03 46.83 8.01
C ARG A 497 -7.75 46.12 8.55
N PRO A 498 -6.57 46.78 8.62
CA PRO A 498 -5.38 46.35 9.40
C PRO A 498 -5.45 46.86 10.87
N PRO A 499 -4.53 46.54 11.82
CA PRO A 499 -3.13 46.08 11.72
C PRO A 499 -2.90 44.71 12.46
N SER A 500 -1.75 44.26 13.01
CA SER A 500 -0.46 44.89 13.40
C SER A 500 0.76 43.92 13.44
N THR A 501 1.80 44.30 14.19
CA THR A 501 3.16 43.70 14.28
C THR A 501 3.32 42.55 15.28
N GLY A 502 4.12 41.53 14.92
CA GLY A 502 4.64 40.52 15.84
C GLY A 502 5.94 39.86 15.32
N THR A 503 7.05 40.06 16.03
CA THR A 503 8.41 39.66 15.63
C THR A 503 8.62 38.14 15.66
N THR A 504 9.04 37.53 14.54
CA THR A 504 9.64 36.18 14.51
C THR A 504 10.77 36.07 13.47
N ALA A 505 11.69 35.13 13.71
CA ALA A 505 13.01 35.01 13.06
C ALA A 505 12.97 34.63 11.55
N PRO A 506 14.05 34.89 10.77
CA PRO A 506 14.02 34.77 9.32
C PRO A 506 14.03 33.31 8.82
N GLU A 507 12.89 32.85 8.32
CA GLU A 507 12.69 31.50 7.79
C GLU A 507 13.07 31.38 6.30
N MET A 508 13.83 30.34 5.94
CA MET A 508 14.62 30.32 4.68
C MET A 508 14.11 29.30 3.66
N LYS A 509 13.86 29.77 2.42
CA LYS A 509 13.13 29.03 1.36
C LYS A 509 14.07 28.46 0.29
N LEU A 510 13.92 27.18 -0.05
CA LEU A 510 14.52 26.56 -1.24
C LEU A 510 13.48 26.55 -2.38
N ALA A 511 13.92 26.76 -3.62
CA ALA A 511 13.07 26.59 -4.80
C ALA A 511 13.88 25.87 -5.88
N ALA A 512 13.69 24.55 -6.00
CA ALA A 512 14.22 23.75 -7.10
C ALA A 512 13.24 23.75 -8.29
N SER A 513 13.74 23.57 -9.50
CA SER A 513 12.92 23.41 -10.71
C SER A 513 12.32 22.00 -10.77
N VAL A 514 11.28 21.76 -9.97
CA VAL A 514 10.48 20.53 -10.06
C VAL A 514 9.79 20.49 -11.42
N ARG A 515 10.23 19.57 -12.31
CA ARG A 515 9.51 19.31 -13.57
C ARG A 515 8.38 18.32 -13.29
N PRO A 516 7.10 18.67 -13.50
CA PRO A 516 6.03 17.67 -13.54
C PRO A 516 6.25 16.75 -14.75
N ARG A 517 6.09 15.44 -14.56
CA ARG A 517 6.38 14.41 -15.58
C ARG A 517 5.29 14.33 -16.66
N GLN A 518 5.13 15.38 -17.47
CA GLN A 518 4.43 15.29 -18.75
C GLN A 518 5.41 14.92 -19.86
N ARG A 519 5.16 13.78 -20.53
CA ARG A 519 5.71 13.47 -21.85
C ARG A 519 4.54 13.25 -22.83
N GLY A 520 4.07 14.34 -23.43
CA GLY A 520 3.33 14.29 -24.69
C GLY A 520 4.30 14.16 -25.86
N ARG A 521 3.87 13.54 -26.97
CA ARG A 521 4.66 13.51 -28.21
C ARG A 521 4.87 14.94 -28.72
N VAL A 522 6.10 15.28 -29.09
CA VAL A 522 6.33 16.19 -30.22
C VAL A 522 6.69 15.29 -31.40
N GLN A 523 5.78 15.20 -32.37
CA GLN A 523 6.06 14.57 -33.65
C GLN A 523 6.50 15.68 -34.59
N LEU A 524 7.82 15.83 -34.75
CA LEU A 524 8.40 16.63 -35.84
C LEU A 524 8.52 15.70 -37.04
N ASP A 525 7.44 15.63 -37.81
CA ASP A 525 7.48 15.06 -39.15
C ASP A 525 8.11 16.11 -40.10
N ARG A 526 9.17 15.72 -40.80
CA ARG A 526 9.86 16.55 -41.80
C ARG A 526 10.08 15.73 -43.06
N ASP A 527 9.03 15.65 -43.87
CA ASP A 527 9.13 15.26 -45.27
C ASP A 527 8.84 16.48 -46.16
N HIS A 528 9.89 17.01 -46.80
CA HIS A 528 9.85 17.61 -48.14
C HIS A 528 11.29 17.74 -48.66
N PRO A 529 11.64 17.17 -49.84
CA PRO A 529 13.00 17.19 -50.37
C PRO A 529 13.22 18.37 -51.33
N VAL A 530 14.39 19.02 -51.25
CA VAL A 530 14.91 19.92 -52.31
C VAL A 530 16.39 19.62 -52.57
N ARG A 531 16.78 19.80 -53.83
CA ARG A 531 17.97 19.25 -54.51
C ARG A 531 19.32 19.87 -54.12
N ALA A 532 20.33 19.01 -54.19
CA ALA A 532 21.66 19.15 -54.82
C ALA A 532 22.39 20.52 -54.83
N GLY A 533 23.65 20.44 -54.39
CA GLY A 533 24.76 21.31 -54.77
C GLY A 533 26.08 20.60 -54.48
N GLU A 534 26.91 20.40 -55.52
CA GLU A 534 28.32 19.99 -55.42
C GLU A 534 29.15 21.17 -54.82
N GLU A 535 30.35 21.05 -54.24
CA GLU A 535 31.58 20.30 -54.59
C GLU A 535 32.47 20.00 -53.35
N PRO A 536 33.60 19.25 -53.48
CA PRO A 536 34.41 18.70 -52.36
C PRO A 536 35.79 19.35 -52.15
N LEU A 537 36.45 19.04 -51.01
CA LEU A 537 37.91 18.89 -50.75
C LEU A 537 38.07 18.39 -49.28
N ASP A 538 38.70 17.23 -48.98
CA ASP A 538 40.16 16.93 -48.88
C ASP A 538 40.85 17.64 -47.67
N ASP A 539 41.78 17.08 -46.88
CA ASP A 539 42.45 15.76 -46.89
C ASP A 539 42.94 15.36 -45.46
N ARG A 540 42.96 14.03 -45.19
CA ARG A 540 43.77 13.19 -44.24
C ARG A 540 44.24 13.61 -42.81
N PRO A 541 44.70 12.61 -41.99
CA PRO A 541 44.75 12.72 -40.52
C PRO A 541 46.14 12.92 -39.91
N ALA A 542 46.18 13.14 -38.59
CA ALA A 542 47.38 13.00 -37.76
C ALA A 542 47.10 12.16 -36.50
N ASP A 543 48.00 11.22 -36.21
CA ASP A 543 48.05 10.34 -35.03
C ASP A 543 49.55 10.15 -34.66
N PRO A 544 49.98 9.45 -33.59
CA PRO A 544 50.51 10.10 -32.39
C PRO A 544 51.96 9.69 -32.04
N PRO A 545 52.48 10.10 -30.87
CA PRO A 545 53.45 9.31 -30.09
C PRO A 545 52.79 8.84 -28.76
N ALA A 546 52.85 7.57 -28.35
CA ALA A 546 54.02 6.75 -27.98
C ALA A 546 54.81 7.34 -26.78
N ALA A 547 55.25 6.58 -25.77
CA ALA A 547 54.94 5.22 -25.31
C ALA A 547 55.52 5.03 -23.88
N ALA A 548 54.96 4.12 -23.08
CA ALA A 548 55.68 3.52 -21.94
C ALA A 548 55.02 2.18 -21.56
N ARG A 549 55.75 1.08 -21.73
CA ARG A 549 55.39 -0.25 -21.22
C ARG A 549 56.20 -0.53 -19.96
N HIS A 550 55.64 -1.27 -19.01
CA HIS A 550 56.41 -2.20 -18.20
C HIS A 550 55.54 -3.39 -17.79
N ASP A 551 55.91 -4.56 -18.31
CA ASP A 551 55.54 -5.86 -17.74
C ASP A 551 56.31 -6.09 -16.43
N VAL A 552 55.77 -6.94 -15.55
CA VAL A 552 56.36 -8.25 -15.18
C VAL A 552 55.45 -8.98 -14.20
N ALA A 553 55.48 -10.32 -14.26
CA ALA A 553 54.54 -11.23 -13.60
C ALA A 553 55.07 -11.82 -12.27
N ALA A 554 54.34 -12.82 -11.77
CA ALA A 554 54.76 -13.88 -10.83
C ALA A 554 54.80 -13.52 -9.32
N GLN A 555 54.62 -14.45 -8.36
CA GLN A 555 53.97 -15.77 -8.36
C GLN A 555 53.76 -16.27 -6.91
N SER A 556 52.57 -16.78 -6.58
CA SER A 556 52.32 -17.98 -5.72
C SER A 556 52.81 -18.08 -4.24
N ARG A 557 52.17 -19.01 -3.50
CA ARG A 557 52.59 -19.65 -2.21
C ARG A 557 52.32 -18.82 -0.93
N LEU A 558 51.95 -19.39 0.24
CA LEU A 558 51.68 -20.79 0.63
C LEU A 558 50.85 -20.86 1.96
N THR A 559 50.16 -21.99 2.21
CA THR A 559 49.74 -22.59 3.53
C THR A 559 49.27 -21.69 4.69
N SER A 560 48.01 -21.73 5.12
CA SER A 560 47.33 -22.77 5.95
C SER A 560 47.67 -22.77 7.45
N CYS A 561 46.64 -22.60 8.30
CA CYS A 561 46.63 -23.18 9.64
C CYS A 561 45.20 -23.54 10.09
N ARG A 562 45.01 -24.81 10.44
CA ARG A 562 43.96 -25.35 11.33
C ARG A 562 44.33 -24.94 12.79
N SER A 563 43.49 -24.92 13.84
CA SER A 563 42.09 -25.30 14.06
C SER A 563 41.65 -24.96 15.51
N GLN A 564 40.34 -25.09 15.78
CA GLN A 564 39.75 -25.57 17.06
C GLN A 564 39.43 -24.55 18.21
N PRO A 565 38.51 -24.85 19.17
CA PRO A 565 37.17 -24.21 19.15
C PRO A 565 36.56 -23.75 20.50
N LEU A 566 35.43 -22.99 20.41
CA LEU A 566 34.28 -22.91 21.35
C LEU A 566 34.52 -22.47 22.82
N PRO A 567 33.58 -21.70 23.42
CA PRO A 567 32.37 -22.30 23.98
C PRO A 567 31.04 -21.57 23.69
N SER A 568 29.98 -22.34 23.91
CA SER A 568 28.55 -22.00 23.88
C SER A 568 28.13 -20.79 24.74
N GLY A 569 27.32 -19.91 24.15
CA GLY A 569 26.45 -18.96 24.87
C GLY A 569 24.98 -19.23 24.53
N SER A 570 24.12 -19.33 25.54
CA SER A 570 22.72 -19.74 25.40
C SER A 570 21.84 -18.67 24.75
N VAL A 571 21.07 -19.07 23.73
CA VAL A 571 20.01 -18.23 23.14
C VAL A 571 18.73 -18.44 23.94
N ASN A 572 18.29 -17.41 24.65
CA ASN A 572 17.05 -17.43 25.42
C ASN A 572 15.87 -17.08 24.50
N VAL A 573 14.93 -18.01 24.32
CA VAL A 573 13.74 -17.86 23.47
C VAL A 573 12.52 -17.57 24.35
N ALA A 574 12.12 -16.30 24.48
CA ALA A 574 10.83 -15.91 25.04
C ALA A 574 10.48 -14.43 24.74
N ASN A 575 9.62 -14.19 23.75
CA ASN A 575 8.47 -13.26 23.78
C ASN A 575 8.02 -12.88 22.36
N GLU A 576 7.03 -13.60 21.83
CA GLU A 576 6.03 -13.04 20.91
C GLU A 576 4.63 -13.38 21.45
N LEU A 577 3.83 -12.33 21.69
CA LEU A 577 2.39 -12.33 21.92
C LEU A 577 1.77 -11.18 21.11
#